data_AF-A0A6N7FLU0-F1
#
_entry.id   AF-A0A6N7FLU0-F1
#
_cell.length_a   1.000
_cell.length_b   1.000
_cell.length_c   1.000
_cell.angle_alpha   90.00
_cell.angle_beta   90.00
_cell.angle_gamma   90.00
#
_symmetry.space_group_name_H-M   'P 1'
#
loop_
_entity.id
_entity.type
_entity.pdbx_description
1 polymer ?
#
loop_
_entity_poly.entity_id
_entity_poly.type
_entity_poly.pdbx_seq_one_letter_code
_entity_poly.pdbx_strand_id
1 'polypeptide(L)'
;MQNGVALLFGVVLFALIGISIVIAIAGTADHERERDKRTAAALVQAKTALLGFATGVDLAGLEERPGDLPCPDTNNDGVEDPCPSSALRLGRLPWRTLGLPDLRDGDGERLWYAVSNNFKNNPRTDCNVPPPPLITPPYPHNFGCLNSDTRGTITIRNSAGTIVNDGTEGSLTPDLDSLATAAIAIVISPGATLVRELAAGSQVRTVGTASVLDPTNYLDVIGSEDNAVFTDGTTDGFIAGPIYDTNSRLLVNDRILAITYQDLVPVLEQRVVREVYRCLDAYALSSFGLYPWAADIGESGLNNDYADVTDNRVGRLPESFVASTSDSGCPLSKSCMPTVWPGPPACHLSAASGWWKNWRSQIFYSVADAYKPQDLATPPACSPGTCLTVNSPTGPVVDRRYFVAIAGRRLTGQIRDEPDKRAIPANYLELENAGVTPDVFQAGPPTATFNDLGTYK
;
A
#
# COMPACT_ATOMS: atom_id res chain seq x y z
N MET A 1 7.42 51.84 62.28
CA MET A 1 6.67 50.65 61.80
C MET A 1 6.33 50.68 60.30
N GLN A 2 6.75 51.69 59.51
CA GLN A 2 6.40 51.77 58.07
C GLN A 2 7.30 50.96 57.12
N ASN A 3 8.52 50.59 57.51
CA ASN A 3 9.46 49.89 56.60
C ASN A 3 9.19 48.38 56.46
N GLY A 4 8.48 47.75 57.41
CA GLY A 4 8.14 46.33 57.36
C GLY A 4 6.91 46.02 56.52
N VAL A 5 5.97 46.96 56.44
CA VAL A 5 4.73 46.83 55.65
C VAL A 5 5.03 46.94 54.16
N ALA A 6 5.93 47.85 53.76
CA ALA A 6 6.36 48.00 52.37
C ALA A 6 7.06 46.75 51.82
N LEU A 7 7.88 46.07 52.64
CA LEU A 7 8.54 44.82 52.26
C LEU A 7 7.53 43.67 52.06
N LEU A 8 6.56 43.56 52.97
CA LEU A 8 5.47 42.56 52.87
C LEU A 8 4.60 42.77 51.63
N PHE A 9 4.27 44.02 51.28
CA PHE A 9 3.57 44.32 50.04
C PHE A 9 4.40 43.98 48.79
N GLY A 10 5.70 44.28 48.80
CA GLY A 10 6.59 43.91 47.71
C GLY A 10 6.65 42.39 47.48
N VAL A 11 6.84 41.61 48.55
CA VAL A 11 6.91 40.14 48.48
C VAL A 11 5.59 39.53 47.98
N VAL A 12 4.45 40.01 48.47
CA VAL A 12 3.13 39.54 48.01
C VAL A 12 2.91 39.89 46.54
N LEU A 13 3.32 41.08 46.09
CA LEU A 13 3.21 41.49 44.69
C LEU A 13 4.08 40.63 43.76
N PHE A 14 5.33 40.38 44.15
CA PHE A 14 6.22 39.48 43.39
C PHE A 14 5.71 38.04 43.35
N ALA A 15 5.12 37.54 44.44
CA ALA A 15 4.52 36.21 44.48
C ALA A 15 3.30 36.10 43.53
N LEU A 16 2.43 37.12 43.50
CA LEU A 16 1.28 37.15 42.60
C LEU A 16 1.71 37.23 41.12
N ILE A 17 2.70 38.08 40.80
CA ILE A 17 3.28 38.16 39.45
C ILE A 17 3.90 36.80 39.05
N GLY A 18 4.65 36.17 39.95
CA GLY A 18 5.24 34.86 39.72
C GLY A 18 4.19 33.77 39.43
N ILE A 19 3.09 33.75 40.19
CA ILE A 19 1.97 32.82 39.98
C ILE A 19 1.29 33.07 38.63
N SER A 20 1.04 34.33 38.25
CA SER A 20 0.45 34.68 36.96
C SER A 20 1.32 34.24 35.78
N ILE A 21 2.65 34.39 35.88
CA ILE A 21 3.59 33.94 34.85
C ILE A 21 3.58 32.41 34.74
N VAL A 22 3.60 31.68 35.87
CA VAL A 22 3.54 30.22 35.86
C VAL A 22 2.22 29.70 35.27
N ILE A 23 1.09 30.32 35.60
CA ILE A 23 -0.23 29.97 35.02
C ILE A 23 -0.26 30.27 33.52
N ALA A 24 0.30 31.39 33.08
CA ALA A 24 0.36 31.74 31.65
C ALA A 24 1.23 30.75 30.86
N ILE A 25 2.40 30.38 31.37
CA ILE A 25 3.31 29.40 30.74
C ILE A 25 2.68 28.00 30.71
N ALA A 26 2.01 27.59 31.79
CA ALA A 26 1.29 26.31 31.82
C ALA A 26 0.13 26.31 30.81
N GLY A 27 -0.64 27.40 30.73
CA GLY A 27 -1.74 27.55 29.78
C GLY A 27 -1.27 27.49 28.31
N THR A 28 -0.16 28.15 27.96
CA THR A 28 0.39 28.09 26.59
C THR A 28 0.84 26.69 26.21
N ALA A 29 1.52 25.98 27.12
CA ALA A 29 1.94 24.61 26.88
C ALA A 29 0.74 23.65 26.73
N ASP A 30 -0.32 23.84 27.51
CA ASP A 30 -1.56 23.06 27.39
C ASP A 30 -2.28 23.32 26.06
N HIS A 31 -2.31 24.57 25.58
CA HIS A 31 -2.89 24.93 24.28
C HIS A 31 -2.10 24.36 23.11
N GLU A 32 -0.77 24.45 23.12
CA GLU A 32 0.10 23.83 22.12
C GLU A 32 -0.10 22.31 22.06
N ARG A 33 -0.11 21.66 23.23
CA ARG A 33 -0.34 20.22 23.32
C ARG A 33 -1.72 19.81 22.79
N GLU A 34 -2.73 20.62 23.02
CA GLU A 34 -4.08 20.36 22.50
C GLU A 34 -4.14 20.51 20.98
N ARG A 35 -3.50 21.54 20.41
CA ARG A 35 -3.34 21.68 18.95
C ARG A 35 -2.62 20.48 18.37
N ASP A 36 -1.55 20.03 19.01
CA ASP A 36 -0.77 18.87 18.57
C ASP A 36 -1.60 17.59 18.54
N LYS A 37 -2.41 17.35 19.58
CA LYS A 37 -3.34 16.22 19.61
C LYS A 37 -4.35 16.28 18.47
N ARG A 38 -4.91 17.46 18.17
CA ARG A 38 -5.87 17.64 17.07
C ARG A 38 -5.22 17.38 15.72
N THR A 39 -4.04 17.94 15.47
CA THR A 39 -3.26 17.67 14.26
C THR A 39 -2.97 16.19 14.11
N ALA A 40 -2.47 15.53 15.15
CA ALA A 40 -2.16 14.10 15.11
C ALA A 40 -3.42 13.25 14.84
N ALA A 41 -4.55 13.57 15.48
CA ALA A 41 -5.81 12.88 15.25
C ALA A 41 -6.30 13.06 13.80
N ALA A 42 -6.23 14.28 13.25
CA ALA A 42 -6.64 14.57 11.88
C ALA A 42 -5.76 13.80 10.86
N LEU A 43 -4.43 13.80 11.05
CA LEU A 43 -3.50 13.06 10.20
C LEU A 43 -3.78 11.55 10.23
N VAL A 44 -3.95 10.96 11.42
CA VAL A 44 -4.24 9.53 11.57
C VAL A 44 -5.59 9.15 10.95
N GLN A 45 -6.61 10.00 11.12
CA GLN A 45 -7.92 9.77 10.50
C GLN A 45 -7.84 9.83 8.97
N ALA A 46 -7.10 10.79 8.42
CA ALA A 46 -6.85 10.89 6.97
C ALA A 46 -6.12 9.65 6.44
N LYS A 47 -5.04 9.22 7.10
CA LYS A 47 -4.31 7.99 6.74
C LYS A 47 -5.21 6.77 6.76
N THR A 48 -6.03 6.61 7.81
CA THR A 48 -6.96 5.48 7.93
C THR A 48 -7.98 5.46 6.79
N ALA A 49 -8.53 6.62 6.40
CA ALA A 49 -9.47 6.71 5.29
C ALA A 49 -8.83 6.40 3.94
N LEU A 50 -7.60 6.86 3.71
CA LEU A 50 -6.82 6.54 2.50
C LEU A 50 -6.58 5.03 2.38
N LEU A 51 -6.16 4.35 3.46
CA LEU A 51 -6.01 2.90 3.49
C LEU A 51 -7.33 2.16 3.26
N GLY A 52 -8.42 2.66 3.86
CA GLY A 52 -9.77 2.14 3.66
C GLY A 52 -10.26 2.30 2.22
N PHE A 53 -10.02 3.45 1.60
CA PHE A 53 -10.34 3.71 0.20
C PHE A 53 -9.60 2.74 -0.73
N ALA A 54 -8.28 2.62 -0.55
CA ALA A 54 -7.44 1.75 -1.39
C ALA A 54 -7.82 0.26 -1.29
N THR A 55 -8.32 -0.19 -0.14
CA THR A 55 -8.66 -1.62 0.08
C THR A 55 -10.14 -1.92 -0.11
N GLY A 56 -10.99 -0.90 -0.15
CA GLY A 56 -12.46 -0.99 -0.11
C GLY A 56 -13.16 -1.06 -1.45
N VAL A 57 -12.42 -1.00 -2.57
CA VAL A 57 -13.00 -1.05 -3.92
C VAL A 57 -13.77 -2.35 -4.16
N ASP A 58 -14.89 -2.25 -4.88
CA ASP A 58 -15.64 -3.40 -5.39
C ASP A 58 -14.92 -3.95 -6.64
N LEU A 59 -14.60 -5.24 -6.63
CA LEU A 59 -13.85 -5.90 -7.69
C LEU A 59 -14.76 -6.66 -8.67
N ALA A 60 -16.08 -6.42 -8.63
CA ALA A 60 -17.03 -7.04 -9.54
C ALA A 60 -16.85 -6.60 -11.01
N GLY A 61 -16.31 -5.41 -11.25
CA GLY A 61 -16.00 -4.90 -12.58
C GLY A 61 -14.58 -5.25 -13.07
N LEU A 62 -14.24 -4.76 -14.26
CA LEU A 62 -12.97 -5.05 -14.93
C LEU A 62 -11.92 -3.93 -14.78
N GLU A 63 -12.33 -2.71 -14.44
CA GLU A 63 -11.43 -1.54 -14.42
C GLU A 63 -10.98 -1.17 -13.00
N GLU A 64 -11.60 -1.77 -12.00
CA GLU A 64 -11.34 -1.55 -10.59
C GLU A 64 -10.03 -2.23 -10.17
N ARG A 65 -9.26 -1.54 -9.31
CA ARG A 65 -7.98 -2.03 -8.81
C ARG A 65 -7.81 -1.72 -7.33
N PRO A 66 -7.62 -2.72 -6.47
CA PRO A 66 -7.28 -2.47 -5.08
C PRO A 66 -5.87 -1.87 -5.02
N GLY A 67 -5.67 -0.91 -4.12
CA GLY A 67 -4.44 -0.16 -3.97
C GLY A 67 -4.48 1.25 -4.58
N ASP A 68 -5.50 1.56 -5.39
CA ASP A 68 -5.69 2.92 -5.88
C ASP A 68 -6.03 3.88 -4.74
N LEU A 69 -5.30 4.98 -4.67
CA LEU A 69 -5.56 6.13 -3.84
C LEU A 69 -6.16 7.25 -4.70
N PRO A 70 -7.02 8.11 -4.11
CA PRO A 70 -7.62 9.20 -4.85
C PRO A 70 -6.56 10.21 -5.26
N CYS A 71 -6.83 10.94 -6.33
CA CYS A 71 -6.06 12.13 -6.64
C CYS A 71 -6.36 13.26 -5.63
N PRO A 72 -5.47 14.24 -5.44
CA PRO A 72 -5.77 15.37 -4.57
C PRO A 72 -6.92 16.23 -5.07
N ASP A 73 -7.52 16.97 -4.14
CA ASP A 73 -8.45 18.06 -4.43
C ASP A 73 -7.64 19.34 -4.75
N THR A 74 -7.76 19.84 -5.97
CA THR A 74 -7.02 21.01 -6.47
C THR A 74 -7.88 22.28 -6.53
N ASN A 75 -9.18 22.16 -6.28
CA ASN A 75 -10.15 23.24 -6.38
C ASN A 75 -10.81 23.61 -5.02
N ASN A 76 -10.46 22.87 -3.97
CA ASN A 76 -10.83 23.04 -2.56
C ASN A 76 -12.32 22.78 -2.23
N ASP A 77 -13.01 21.94 -3.03
CA ASP A 77 -14.40 21.50 -2.80
C ASP A 77 -14.52 20.21 -1.95
N GLY A 78 -13.39 19.54 -1.70
CA GLY A 78 -13.26 18.28 -0.98
C GLY A 78 -13.33 17.03 -1.84
N VAL A 79 -13.42 17.14 -3.16
CA VAL A 79 -13.51 16.02 -4.12
C VAL A 79 -12.19 15.89 -4.88
N GLU A 80 -11.78 14.66 -5.18
CA GLU A 80 -10.59 14.43 -6.00
C GLU A 80 -10.71 15.03 -7.41
N ASP A 81 -9.62 15.61 -7.92
CA ASP A 81 -9.50 16.09 -9.29
C ASP A 81 -8.54 15.20 -10.10
N PRO A 82 -8.69 15.05 -11.43
CA PRO A 82 -7.73 14.29 -12.23
C PRO A 82 -6.28 14.81 -12.10
N CYS A 83 -5.35 13.91 -11.77
CA CYS A 83 -3.95 14.24 -11.52
C CYS A 83 -2.96 13.54 -12.49
N PRO A 84 -2.92 13.94 -13.78
CA PRO A 84 -2.07 13.29 -14.79
C PRO A 84 -0.57 13.62 -14.70
N SER A 85 -0.19 14.72 -14.06
CA SER A 85 1.21 15.18 -13.91
C SER A 85 1.64 15.17 -12.44
N SER A 86 2.95 15.25 -12.16
CA SER A 86 3.46 15.39 -10.78
C SER A 86 2.92 16.64 -10.08
N ALA A 87 2.88 17.78 -10.77
CA ALA A 87 2.39 19.03 -10.20
C ALA A 87 0.93 18.96 -9.72
N LEU A 88 0.09 18.15 -10.38
CA LEU A 88 -1.32 17.95 -9.98
C LEU A 88 -1.50 16.85 -8.93
N ARG A 89 -0.43 16.18 -8.52
CA ARG A 89 -0.43 15.16 -7.47
C ARG A 89 -0.09 15.70 -6.09
N LEU A 90 -0.03 17.03 -5.95
CA LEU A 90 -0.06 17.74 -4.68
C LEU A 90 -1.30 18.65 -4.64
N GLY A 91 -2.10 18.53 -3.59
CA GLY A 91 -3.32 19.32 -3.40
C GLY A 91 -3.90 19.15 -2.01
N ARG A 92 -5.15 19.54 -1.81
CA ARG A 92 -5.89 19.26 -0.57
C ARG A 92 -6.25 17.79 -0.46
N LEU A 93 -6.40 17.32 0.77
CA LEU A 93 -6.99 16.01 1.04
C LEU A 93 -8.44 16.01 0.51
N PRO A 94 -8.82 15.08 -0.40
CA PRO A 94 -10.17 15.00 -0.96
C PRO A 94 -11.14 14.36 0.05
N TRP A 95 -11.43 15.07 1.13
CA TRP A 95 -12.16 14.55 2.30
C TRP A 95 -13.58 14.06 1.98
N ARG A 96 -14.29 14.67 1.01
CA ARG A 96 -15.60 14.16 0.58
C ARG A 96 -15.49 12.85 -0.17
N THR A 97 -14.53 12.73 -1.10
CA THR A 97 -14.23 11.47 -1.81
C THR A 97 -13.92 10.36 -0.82
N LEU A 98 -13.18 10.68 0.25
CA LEU A 98 -12.82 9.75 1.32
C LEU A 98 -13.94 9.47 2.34
N GLY A 99 -15.13 10.08 2.20
CA GLY A 99 -16.22 9.93 3.17
C GLY A 99 -15.91 10.49 4.57
N LEU A 100 -14.98 11.45 4.65
CA LEU A 100 -14.57 12.12 5.87
C LEU A 100 -15.35 13.43 6.10
N PRO A 101 -15.39 13.95 7.33
CA PRO A 101 -15.67 15.37 7.54
C PRO A 101 -14.51 16.25 7.04
N ASP A 102 -14.72 17.57 6.95
CA ASP A 102 -13.68 18.55 6.62
C ASP A 102 -12.61 18.60 7.74
N LEU A 103 -11.64 17.68 7.68
CA LEU A 103 -10.60 17.52 8.70
C LEU A 103 -9.71 18.75 8.75
N ARG A 104 -9.54 19.28 9.97
CA ARG A 104 -8.69 20.42 10.25
C ARG A 104 -7.59 20.04 11.24
N ASP A 105 -6.42 20.61 11.05
CA ASP A 105 -5.33 20.51 12.01
C ASP A 105 -5.58 21.39 13.26
N GLY A 106 -4.62 21.38 14.19
CA GLY A 106 -4.67 22.16 15.42
C GLY A 106 -4.77 23.68 15.23
N ASP A 107 -4.39 24.19 14.06
CA ASP A 107 -4.46 25.62 13.71
C ASP A 107 -5.69 25.94 12.83
N GLY A 108 -6.56 24.95 12.56
CA GLY A 108 -7.80 25.13 11.83
C GLY A 108 -7.68 24.97 10.31
N GLU A 109 -6.55 24.46 9.83
CA GLU A 109 -6.25 24.37 8.40
C GLU A 109 -6.61 23.02 7.81
N ARG A 110 -7.03 23.03 6.53
CA ARG A 110 -7.23 21.78 5.78
C ARG A 110 -5.90 21.10 5.52
N LEU A 111 -5.93 19.78 5.64
CA LEU A 111 -4.79 18.93 5.31
C LEU A 111 -4.48 18.99 3.81
N TRP A 112 -3.19 18.98 3.50
CA TRP A 112 -2.66 18.75 2.16
C TRP A 112 -2.33 17.27 1.97
N TYR A 113 -2.24 16.85 0.73
CA TYR A 113 -2.09 15.45 0.35
C TYR A 113 -1.30 15.35 -0.95
N ALA A 114 -0.39 14.38 -0.99
CA ALA A 114 0.30 14.00 -2.21
C ALA A 114 0.36 12.49 -2.40
N VAL A 115 0.37 12.05 -3.66
CA VAL A 115 0.30 10.64 -4.04
C VAL A 115 1.34 10.28 -5.10
N SER A 116 1.99 9.13 -4.90
CA SER A 116 2.93 8.54 -5.87
C SER A 116 2.24 8.19 -7.18
N ASN A 117 2.98 8.22 -8.28
CA ASN A 117 2.38 7.96 -9.58
C ASN A 117 1.88 6.53 -9.71
N ASN A 118 2.47 5.56 -9.00
CA ASN A 118 2.10 4.14 -9.11
C ASN A 118 0.76 3.80 -8.42
N PHE A 119 0.41 4.57 -7.38
CA PHE A 119 -0.74 4.28 -6.51
C PHE A 119 -1.94 5.20 -6.74
N LYS A 120 -1.87 6.20 -7.64
CA LYS A 120 -3.09 6.90 -8.06
C LYS A 120 -3.93 6.06 -9.02
N ASN A 121 -5.19 6.46 -9.23
CA ASN A 121 -6.01 5.93 -10.30
C ASN A 121 -5.34 6.17 -11.67
N ASN A 122 -4.92 5.10 -12.31
CA ASN A 122 -4.20 5.08 -13.57
C ASN A 122 -4.85 4.13 -14.56
N PRO A 123 -4.63 4.34 -15.87
CA PRO A 123 -4.87 3.32 -16.87
C PRO A 123 -4.22 1.99 -16.46
N ARG A 124 -4.98 0.90 -16.57
CA ARG A 124 -4.51 -0.42 -16.12
C ARG A 124 -3.51 -0.96 -17.13
N THR A 125 -2.24 -1.05 -16.76
CA THR A 125 -1.19 -1.65 -17.58
C THR A 125 -0.69 -2.96 -16.97
N ASP A 126 -0.03 -3.79 -17.78
CA ASP A 126 0.55 -5.07 -17.36
C ASP A 126 1.96 -4.83 -16.79
N CYS A 127 2.28 -5.36 -15.60
CA CYS A 127 3.62 -5.28 -15.02
C CYS A 127 4.73 -5.88 -15.91
N ASN A 128 4.39 -6.83 -16.80
CA ASN A 128 5.34 -7.68 -17.50
C ASN A 128 5.66 -7.21 -18.94
N VAL A 129 5.02 -6.13 -19.38
CA VAL A 129 5.28 -5.55 -20.71
C VAL A 129 6.27 -4.40 -20.54
N PRO A 130 7.35 -4.29 -21.33
CA PRO A 130 8.22 -3.12 -21.29
C PRO A 130 7.45 -1.83 -21.65
N PRO A 131 7.79 -0.67 -21.07
CA PRO A 131 7.18 0.59 -21.49
C PRO A 131 7.46 0.87 -22.98
N PRO A 132 6.54 1.52 -23.71
CA PRO A 132 6.73 1.83 -25.12
C PRO A 132 8.04 2.60 -25.36
N PRO A 133 8.78 2.34 -26.46
CA PRO A 133 10.09 2.95 -26.74
C PRO A 133 10.05 4.47 -27.01
N LEU A 134 8.87 5.11 -27.00
CA LEU A 134 8.69 6.55 -27.23
C LEU A 134 8.72 7.39 -25.95
N ILE A 135 8.79 6.75 -24.78
CA ILE A 135 9.07 7.43 -23.50
C ILE A 135 10.57 7.21 -23.25
N THR A 136 11.36 8.28 -23.32
CA THR A 136 12.81 8.18 -23.08
C THR A 136 13.09 7.55 -21.71
N PRO A 137 14.07 6.63 -21.58
CA PRO A 137 14.55 6.16 -20.29
C PRO A 137 14.78 7.35 -19.34
N PRO A 138 14.40 7.26 -18.05
CA PRO A 138 14.56 6.08 -17.22
C PRO A 138 13.27 5.65 -16.52
N TYR A 139 12.23 5.22 -17.24
CA TYR A 139 11.07 4.62 -16.60
C TYR A 139 11.20 3.09 -16.56
N PRO A 140 11.60 2.49 -15.42
CA PRO A 140 11.74 1.03 -15.29
C PRO A 140 10.40 0.28 -15.20
N HIS A 141 9.25 0.96 -15.13
CA HIS A 141 7.95 0.32 -14.89
C HIS A 141 6.81 0.90 -15.75
N ASN A 142 5.88 0.03 -16.15
CA ASN A 142 4.62 0.44 -16.77
C ASN A 142 3.75 1.19 -15.75
N PHE A 143 3.49 2.46 -16.04
CA PHE A 143 2.56 3.27 -15.26
C PHE A 143 1.19 2.61 -15.14
N GLY A 144 0.69 2.43 -13.92
CA GLY A 144 -0.62 1.82 -13.70
C GLY A 144 -0.64 0.29 -13.63
N CYS A 145 0.52 -0.33 -13.44
CA CYS A 145 0.63 -1.68 -12.90
C CYS A 145 0.72 -1.61 -11.37
N LEU A 146 0.15 -2.59 -10.64
CA LEU A 146 0.22 -2.64 -9.16
C LEU A 146 0.14 -4.09 -8.66
N ASN A 147 1.12 -4.49 -7.86
CA ASN A 147 1.24 -5.75 -7.13
C ASN A 147 2.22 -5.64 -5.95
N SER A 148 2.64 -6.75 -5.35
CA SER A 148 3.58 -6.79 -4.21
C SER A 148 4.94 -6.14 -4.47
N ASP A 149 5.37 -5.98 -5.73
CA ASP A 149 6.64 -5.34 -6.10
C ASP A 149 6.51 -3.81 -6.20
N THR A 150 5.29 -3.29 -6.19
CA THR A 150 5.03 -1.88 -6.48
C THR A 150 5.43 -1.01 -5.29
N ARG A 151 6.27 -0.01 -5.56
CA ARG A 151 6.80 0.92 -4.54
C ARG A 151 6.21 2.32 -4.66
N GLY A 152 6.20 3.02 -3.54
CA GLY A 152 6.04 4.47 -3.52
C GLY A 152 7.24 5.17 -4.16
N THR A 153 7.07 6.46 -4.46
CA THR A 153 8.04 7.28 -5.20
C THR A 153 8.25 8.66 -4.56
N ILE A 154 7.70 8.88 -3.36
CA ILE A 154 7.82 10.14 -2.62
C ILE A 154 9.00 10.06 -1.64
N THR A 155 9.89 11.04 -1.73
CA THR A 155 10.99 11.24 -0.78
C THR A 155 10.54 12.11 0.39
N ILE A 156 10.93 11.75 1.62
CA ILE A 156 10.63 12.52 2.84
C ILE A 156 11.87 12.64 3.69
N ARG A 157 12.12 13.84 4.20
CA ARG A 157 13.15 14.15 5.19
C ARG A 157 12.53 14.46 6.54
N ASN A 158 13.21 14.05 7.60
CA ASN A 158 12.90 14.51 8.95
C ASN A 158 13.43 15.94 9.20
N SER A 159 13.15 16.48 10.38
CA SER A 159 13.59 17.83 10.78
C SER A 159 15.10 18.01 10.88
N ALA A 160 15.88 16.91 10.91
CA ALA A 160 17.33 16.93 10.83
C ALA A 160 17.85 16.91 9.37
N GLY A 161 16.97 16.95 8.37
CA GLY A 161 17.32 16.87 6.94
C GLY A 161 17.68 15.47 6.45
N THR A 162 17.57 14.45 7.30
CA THR A 162 17.87 13.06 6.93
C THR A 162 16.70 12.47 6.16
N ILE A 163 16.97 11.81 5.04
CA ILE A 163 15.96 11.05 4.28
C ILE A 163 15.48 9.90 5.15
N VAL A 164 14.18 9.89 5.46
CA VAL A 164 13.49 8.82 6.19
C VAL A 164 12.65 7.94 5.26
N ASN A 165 12.29 8.46 4.09
CA ASN A 165 11.64 7.73 3.01
C ASN A 165 12.33 8.11 1.70
N ASP A 166 12.87 7.15 0.94
CA ASP A 166 13.60 7.43 -0.32
C ASP A 166 12.78 6.97 -1.54
N GLY A 167 12.26 7.95 -2.28
CA GLY A 167 11.45 7.75 -3.48
C GLY A 167 12.26 7.68 -4.78
N THR A 168 13.59 7.77 -4.74
CA THR A 168 14.42 7.97 -5.93
C THR A 168 14.39 6.77 -6.89
N GLU A 169 14.00 7.02 -8.15
CA GLU A 169 13.90 6.02 -9.22
C GLU A 169 15.25 5.46 -9.68
N GLY A 170 16.39 6.01 -9.25
CA GLY A 170 17.75 5.53 -9.57
C GLY A 170 18.40 4.66 -8.49
N SER A 171 17.79 4.54 -7.32
CA SER A 171 18.18 3.61 -6.24
C SER A 171 17.61 2.21 -6.52
N LEU A 172 17.84 1.70 -7.74
CA LEU A 172 17.28 0.45 -8.28
C LEU A 172 18.18 -0.77 -8.06
N THR A 173 19.01 -0.75 -7.02
CA THR A 173 19.46 -2.06 -6.53
C THR A 173 18.23 -2.77 -5.98
N PRO A 174 17.98 -4.06 -6.31
CA PRO A 174 16.90 -4.85 -5.73
C PRO A 174 16.97 -5.01 -4.20
N ASP A 175 17.80 -4.22 -3.52
CA ASP A 175 18.21 -4.43 -2.14
C ASP A 175 17.17 -3.87 -1.16
N LEU A 176 16.30 -4.80 -0.78
CA LEU A 176 15.76 -5.14 0.55
C LEU A 176 15.22 -4.09 1.53
N ASP A 177 15.60 -2.82 1.50
CA ASP A 177 15.16 -1.84 2.51
C ASP A 177 14.63 -0.53 1.91
N SER A 178 14.95 -0.22 0.65
CA SER A 178 14.48 1.02 -0.01
C SER A 178 13.02 0.94 -0.49
N LEU A 179 12.56 -0.23 -0.94
CA LEU A 179 11.15 -0.45 -1.35
C LEU A 179 10.17 -0.24 -0.19
N ALA A 180 10.60 -0.64 0.99
CA ALA A 180 9.90 -0.53 2.26
C ALA A 180 9.87 0.90 2.80
N THR A 181 10.79 1.77 2.35
CA THR A 181 10.93 3.11 2.90
C THR A 181 10.38 4.18 1.98
N ALA A 182 10.19 3.97 0.67
CA ALA A 182 9.55 4.98 -0.16
C ALA A 182 8.09 5.27 0.27
N ALA A 183 7.69 6.54 0.33
CA ALA A 183 6.32 6.88 0.65
C ALA A 183 5.42 6.71 -0.59
N ILE A 184 4.29 6.02 -0.37
CA ILE A 184 3.23 5.81 -1.36
C ILE A 184 2.37 7.07 -1.48
N ALA A 185 2.07 7.69 -0.34
CA ALA A 185 1.35 8.94 -0.24
C ALA A 185 1.73 9.63 1.06
N ILE A 186 1.43 10.92 1.16
CA ILE A 186 1.61 11.70 2.37
C ILE A 186 0.40 12.55 2.66
N VAL A 187 0.17 12.83 3.93
CA VAL A 187 -0.77 13.84 4.40
C VAL A 187 0.03 14.87 5.19
N ILE A 188 -0.18 16.15 4.87
CA ILE A 188 0.57 17.27 5.45
C ILE A 188 -0.41 18.17 6.22
N SER A 189 -0.06 18.50 7.46
CA SER A 189 -0.69 19.58 8.22
C SER A 189 0.18 20.83 8.08
N PRO A 190 -0.35 21.92 7.49
CA PRO A 190 0.42 23.14 7.23
C PRO A 190 0.62 24.03 8.48
N GLY A 191 -0.08 23.75 9.58
CA GLY A 191 0.04 24.51 10.82
C GLY A 191 -0.26 26.00 10.67
N ALA A 192 0.15 26.78 11.66
CA ALA A 192 -0.01 28.24 11.66
C ALA A 192 0.74 28.92 10.49
N THR A 193 0.26 30.10 10.07
CA THR A 193 0.95 30.90 9.03
C THR A 193 2.36 31.29 9.46
N LEU A 194 3.33 31.17 8.56
CA LEU A 194 4.68 31.69 8.74
C LEU A 194 5.15 32.56 7.57
N VAL A 195 6.32 33.17 7.72
CA VAL A 195 7.06 33.80 6.62
C VAL A 195 7.96 32.75 6.02
N ARG A 196 7.58 32.23 4.84
CA ARG A 196 8.39 31.28 4.08
C ARG A 196 9.80 31.81 3.87
N GLU A 197 10.78 30.91 3.80
CA GLU A 197 12.13 31.32 3.40
C GLU A 197 12.09 31.99 2.02
N LEU A 198 12.86 33.08 1.86
CA LEU A 198 12.91 33.92 0.65
C LEU A 198 11.61 34.67 0.29
N ALA A 199 10.53 34.56 1.08
CA ALA A 199 9.31 35.33 0.87
C ALA A 199 9.38 36.74 1.49
N ALA A 200 8.75 37.70 0.82
CA ALA A 200 8.68 39.10 1.28
C ALA A 200 7.64 39.35 2.40
N GLY A 201 6.79 38.36 2.70
CA GLY A 201 5.70 38.50 3.66
C GLY A 201 5.17 37.16 4.15
N SER A 202 4.26 37.24 5.13
CA SER A 202 3.56 36.06 5.65
C SER A 202 2.69 35.41 4.59
N GLN A 203 2.55 34.09 4.68
CA GLN A 203 1.55 33.32 3.97
C GLN A 203 0.15 33.98 4.05
N VAL A 204 -0.55 34.07 2.91
CA VAL A 204 -1.88 34.70 2.81
C VAL A 204 -2.93 33.64 2.49
N ARG A 205 -3.83 33.37 3.44
CA ARG A 205 -4.81 32.27 3.37
C ARG A 205 -6.25 32.77 3.25
N THR A 206 -6.48 33.72 2.34
CA THR A 206 -7.76 34.44 2.25
C THR A 206 -8.83 33.61 1.55
N VAL A 207 -9.84 33.16 2.31
CA VAL A 207 -10.97 32.37 1.80
C VAL A 207 -11.68 33.08 0.64
N GLY A 208 -12.02 32.33 -0.42
CA GLY A 208 -12.72 32.85 -1.60
C GLY A 208 -11.84 33.52 -2.64
N THR A 209 -10.51 33.41 -2.51
CA THR A 209 -9.54 33.91 -3.48
C THR A 209 -8.65 32.78 -3.99
N ALA A 210 -7.89 33.03 -5.07
CA ALA A 210 -6.93 32.08 -5.61
C ALA A 210 -5.86 31.66 -4.58
N SER A 211 -5.63 32.47 -3.54
CA SER A 211 -4.64 32.16 -2.49
C SER A 211 -4.92 30.86 -1.74
N VAL A 212 -6.17 30.39 -1.72
CA VAL A 212 -6.56 29.14 -1.04
C VAL A 212 -6.05 27.88 -1.75
N LEU A 213 -5.86 27.99 -3.06
CA LEU A 213 -5.43 26.91 -3.94
C LEU A 213 -3.91 26.86 -4.10
N ASP A 214 -3.21 27.94 -3.74
CA ASP A 214 -1.77 28.07 -3.90
C ASP A 214 -1.04 27.40 -2.74
N PRO A 215 -0.28 26.30 -2.97
CA PRO A 215 0.41 25.59 -1.90
C PRO A 215 1.47 26.43 -1.20
N THR A 216 2.04 27.45 -1.86
CA THR A 216 3.03 28.33 -1.23
C THR A 216 2.44 29.16 -0.09
N ASN A 217 1.11 29.37 -0.07
CA ASN A 217 0.44 30.04 1.06
C ASN A 217 0.21 29.14 2.28
N TYR A 218 0.63 27.88 2.24
CA TYR A 218 0.38 26.91 3.31
C TYR A 218 1.61 26.11 3.68
N LEU A 219 2.34 25.62 2.68
CA LEU A 219 3.46 24.70 2.83
C LEU A 219 4.78 25.45 2.84
N ASP A 220 5.75 24.91 3.55
CA ASP A 220 7.00 25.56 3.90
C ASP A 220 8.14 25.23 2.94
N VAL A 221 9.22 25.99 3.06
CA VAL A 221 10.44 25.82 2.28
C VAL A 221 11.64 26.06 3.17
N ILE A 222 12.68 25.23 3.01
CA ILE A 222 13.98 25.42 3.64
C ILE A 222 15.11 25.00 2.70
N GLY A 223 16.00 25.94 2.38
CA GLY A 223 17.08 25.74 1.43
C GLY A 223 16.54 25.37 0.04
N SER A 224 16.82 24.14 -0.41
CA SER A 224 16.33 23.60 -1.67
C SER A 224 15.07 22.74 -1.55
N GLU A 225 14.63 22.43 -0.33
CA GLU A 225 13.46 21.59 -0.09
C GLU A 225 12.22 22.49 0.01
N ASP A 226 11.31 22.37 -0.96
CA ASP A 226 10.08 23.15 -1.02
C ASP A 226 8.85 22.23 -1.00
N ASN A 227 8.15 22.17 0.13
CA ASN A 227 6.95 21.33 0.28
C ASN A 227 5.78 21.77 -0.65
N ALA A 228 5.84 22.97 -1.23
CA ALA A 228 4.86 23.46 -2.20
C ALA A 228 5.15 23.02 -3.65
N VAL A 229 6.31 22.41 -3.92
CA VAL A 229 6.72 21.95 -5.25
C VAL A 229 6.97 20.46 -5.23
N PHE A 230 6.06 19.69 -5.82
CA PHE A 230 6.20 18.23 -5.84
C PHE A 230 6.83 17.73 -7.15
N THR A 231 7.99 17.09 -7.02
CA THR A 231 8.57 16.23 -8.05
C THR A 231 8.55 14.78 -7.57
N ASP A 232 8.28 13.85 -8.48
CA ASP A 232 8.07 12.44 -8.12
C ASP A 232 9.22 11.59 -8.61
N GLY A 233 9.58 10.55 -7.86
CA GLY A 233 10.65 9.64 -8.23
C GLY A 233 12.06 10.23 -8.09
N THR A 234 12.20 11.37 -7.41
CA THR A 234 13.49 12.07 -7.25
C THR A 234 13.91 12.18 -5.78
N THR A 235 15.10 12.74 -5.55
CA THR A 235 15.59 13.06 -4.19
C THR A 235 14.99 14.37 -3.64
N ASP A 236 14.36 15.15 -4.50
CA ASP A 236 13.55 16.33 -4.14
C ASP A 236 12.15 15.83 -3.76
N GLY A 237 11.72 16.21 -2.55
CA GLY A 237 10.54 15.63 -1.92
C GLY A 237 9.98 16.56 -0.86
N PHE A 238 9.70 16.02 0.32
CA PHE A 238 9.11 16.80 1.41
C PHE A 238 9.98 16.79 2.65
N ILE A 239 9.89 17.84 3.46
CA ILE A 239 10.60 17.97 4.73
C ILE A 239 9.63 18.23 5.89
N ALA A 240 9.74 17.42 6.93
CA ALA A 240 8.91 17.51 8.12
C ALA A 240 9.51 18.45 9.17
N GLY A 241 8.69 19.38 9.67
CA GLY A 241 8.98 20.24 10.81
C GLY A 241 8.73 19.57 12.17
N PRO A 242 8.97 20.30 13.27
CA PRO A 242 9.41 21.69 13.28
C PRO A 242 10.92 21.84 13.01
N ILE A 243 11.32 22.91 12.31
CA ILE A 243 12.72 23.30 12.11
C ILE A 243 12.89 24.76 12.51
N TYR A 244 13.95 25.07 13.25
CA TYR A 244 14.27 26.42 13.71
C TYR A 244 15.63 26.88 13.17
N ASP A 245 15.78 28.17 12.90
CA ASP A 245 17.10 28.76 12.65
C ASP A 245 17.90 28.96 13.94
N THR A 246 19.14 29.43 13.80
CA THR A 246 20.04 29.70 14.93
C THR A 246 19.53 30.77 15.89
N ASN A 247 18.56 31.59 15.48
CA ASN A 247 17.91 32.61 16.31
C ASN A 247 16.59 32.10 16.91
N SER A 248 16.33 30.79 16.87
CA SER A 248 15.09 30.15 17.35
C SER A 248 13.83 30.63 16.61
N ARG A 249 13.96 31.16 15.38
CA ARG A 249 12.80 31.44 14.54
C ARG A 249 12.38 30.15 13.82
N LEU A 250 11.09 29.86 13.87
CA LEU A 250 10.49 28.72 13.19
C LEU A 250 10.56 28.93 11.66
N LEU A 251 11.14 27.96 10.96
CA LEU A 251 11.32 27.94 9.50
C LEU A 251 10.33 27.03 8.81
N VAL A 252 10.10 25.85 9.39
CA VAL A 252 9.19 24.83 8.89
C VAL A 252 8.33 24.37 10.06
N ASN A 253 7.02 24.38 9.90
CA ASN A 253 6.04 23.85 10.84
C ASN A 253 5.11 22.80 10.20
N ASP A 254 5.26 22.52 8.90
CA ASP A 254 4.63 21.40 8.22
C ASP A 254 4.85 20.08 8.96
N ARG A 255 3.76 19.37 9.29
CA ARG A 255 3.82 18.02 9.85
C ARG A 255 3.37 17.01 8.81
N ILE A 256 4.21 16.00 8.59
CA ILE A 256 3.99 15.01 7.53
C ILE A 256 3.71 13.65 8.16
N LEU A 257 2.63 13.00 7.70
CA LEU A 257 2.35 11.60 7.96
C LEU A 257 2.45 10.82 6.64
N ALA A 258 3.37 9.87 6.59
CA ALA A 258 3.54 9.00 5.43
C ALA A 258 2.61 7.79 5.46
N ILE A 259 2.18 7.37 4.27
CA ILE A 259 1.67 6.05 3.96
C ILE A 259 2.81 5.33 3.23
N THR A 260 3.32 4.25 3.81
CA THR A 260 4.43 3.46 3.25
C THR A 260 3.94 2.11 2.73
N TYR A 261 4.86 1.35 2.15
CA TYR A 261 4.61 -0.04 1.75
C TYR A 261 3.96 -0.87 2.87
N GLN A 262 4.52 -0.82 4.08
CA GLN A 262 4.06 -1.62 5.22
C GLN A 262 2.64 -1.28 5.66
N ASP A 263 2.18 -0.06 5.39
CA ASP A 263 0.82 0.35 5.73
C ASP A 263 -0.21 -0.23 4.77
N LEU A 264 0.12 -0.31 3.47
CA LEU A 264 -0.86 -0.60 2.42
C LEU A 264 -0.70 -1.98 1.78
N VAL A 265 0.49 -2.32 1.29
CA VAL A 265 0.66 -3.49 0.41
C VAL A 265 0.37 -4.82 1.11
N PRO A 266 0.80 -5.07 2.37
CA PRO A 266 0.41 -6.28 3.09
C PRO A 266 -1.12 -6.44 3.25
N VAL A 267 -1.85 -5.32 3.37
CA VAL A 267 -3.33 -5.35 3.43
C VAL A 267 -3.92 -5.67 2.05
N LEU A 268 -3.30 -5.19 0.97
CA LEU A 268 -3.67 -5.56 -0.40
C LEU A 268 -3.43 -7.05 -0.66
N GLU A 269 -2.28 -7.60 -0.25
CA GLU A 269 -1.99 -9.03 -0.36
C GLU A 269 -3.07 -9.86 0.36
N GLN A 270 -3.45 -9.49 1.59
CA GLN A 270 -4.55 -10.13 2.31
C GLN A 270 -5.90 -10.01 1.58
N ARG A 271 -6.17 -8.85 0.96
CA ARG A 271 -7.39 -8.66 0.16
C ARG A 271 -7.39 -9.58 -1.06
N VAL A 272 -6.27 -9.69 -1.76
CA VAL A 272 -6.10 -10.53 -2.95
C VAL A 272 -6.25 -12.01 -2.59
N VAL A 273 -5.62 -12.50 -1.52
CA VAL A 273 -5.83 -13.88 -1.05
C VAL A 273 -7.30 -14.16 -0.78
N ARG A 274 -8.01 -13.20 -0.17
CA ARG A 274 -9.44 -13.37 0.12
C ARG A 274 -10.26 -13.55 -1.15
N GLU A 275 -9.93 -12.84 -2.22
CA GLU A 275 -10.56 -13.04 -3.53
C GLU A 275 -10.25 -14.42 -4.10
N VAL A 276 -8.99 -14.87 -4.02
CA VAL A 276 -8.57 -16.22 -4.43
C VAL A 276 -9.35 -17.29 -3.66
N TYR A 277 -9.52 -17.12 -2.35
CA TYR A 277 -10.26 -18.06 -1.50
C TYR A 277 -11.72 -18.17 -1.89
N ARG A 278 -12.35 -17.03 -2.11
CA ARG A 278 -13.75 -16.99 -2.55
C ARG A 278 -13.92 -17.75 -3.87
N CYS A 279 -12.97 -17.59 -4.79
CA CYS A 279 -12.98 -18.29 -6.07
C CYS A 279 -12.73 -19.80 -5.95
N LEU A 280 -11.76 -20.21 -5.14
CA LEU A 280 -11.50 -21.63 -4.87
C LEU A 280 -12.70 -22.30 -4.18
N ASP A 281 -13.35 -21.62 -3.22
CA ASP A 281 -14.56 -22.10 -2.57
C ASP A 281 -15.72 -22.25 -3.57
N ALA A 282 -15.95 -21.22 -4.39
CA ALA A 282 -17.00 -21.24 -5.41
C ALA A 282 -16.75 -22.34 -6.47
N TYR A 283 -15.50 -22.54 -6.85
CA TYR A 283 -15.10 -23.62 -7.75
C TYR A 283 -15.37 -24.99 -7.11
N ALA A 284 -14.90 -25.22 -5.88
CA ALA A 284 -15.11 -26.48 -5.17
C ALA A 284 -16.60 -26.80 -4.98
N LEU A 285 -17.46 -25.80 -4.70
CA LEU A 285 -18.92 -25.98 -4.64
C LEU A 285 -19.52 -26.45 -5.97
N SER A 286 -18.91 -26.07 -7.09
CA SER A 286 -19.29 -26.48 -8.44
C SER A 286 -18.58 -27.77 -8.90
N SER A 287 -17.65 -28.29 -8.09
CA SER A 287 -16.73 -29.38 -8.43
C SER A 287 -16.75 -30.53 -7.43
N PHE A 288 -17.88 -30.75 -6.73
CA PHE A 288 -18.03 -31.78 -5.70
C PHE A 288 -16.98 -31.72 -4.56
N GLY A 289 -16.33 -30.57 -4.35
CA GLY A 289 -15.26 -30.38 -3.37
C GLY A 289 -13.85 -30.57 -3.93
N LEU A 290 -13.69 -30.87 -5.22
CA LEU A 290 -12.38 -30.93 -5.89
C LEU A 290 -11.90 -29.54 -6.31
N TYR A 291 -10.58 -29.38 -6.41
CA TYR A 291 -9.93 -28.15 -6.88
C TYR A 291 -9.14 -28.43 -8.16
N PRO A 292 -8.87 -27.41 -9.00
CA PRO A 292 -8.20 -27.63 -10.27
C PRO A 292 -6.73 -28.01 -10.07
N TRP A 293 -6.12 -28.60 -11.10
CA TRP A 293 -4.67 -28.67 -11.24
C TRP A 293 -4.05 -27.26 -11.27
N ALA A 294 -2.81 -27.13 -10.84
CA ALA A 294 -2.07 -25.89 -10.94
C ALA A 294 -1.60 -25.62 -12.39
N ALA A 295 -1.40 -24.35 -12.72
CA ALA A 295 -0.70 -23.97 -13.93
C ALA A 295 0.82 -24.15 -13.77
N ASP A 296 1.50 -24.50 -14.87
CA ASP A 296 2.96 -24.65 -14.85
C ASP A 296 3.66 -23.30 -14.65
N ILE A 297 4.65 -23.27 -13.75
CA ILE A 297 5.35 -22.02 -13.40
C ILE A 297 6.23 -21.54 -14.57
N GLY A 298 6.82 -22.47 -15.32
CA GLY A 298 7.66 -22.18 -16.47
C GLY A 298 6.86 -21.52 -17.58
N GLU A 299 5.75 -22.14 -17.99
CA GLU A 299 4.85 -21.63 -19.02
C GLU A 299 4.20 -20.30 -18.62
N SER A 300 3.73 -20.18 -17.37
CA SER A 300 3.18 -18.92 -16.86
C SER A 300 4.22 -17.79 -16.83
N GLY A 301 5.48 -18.09 -16.51
CA GLY A 301 6.56 -17.10 -16.45
C GLY A 301 7.06 -16.66 -17.84
N LEU A 302 7.30 -17.63 -18.73
CA LEU A 302 7.86 -17.44 -20.07
C LEU A 302 6.82 -16.91 -21.06
N ASN A 303 5.65 -17.54 -21.08
CA ASN A 303 4.65 -17.39 -22.13
C ASN A 303 3.37 -16.71 -21.65
N ASN A 304 3.30 -16.34 -20.35
CA ASN A 304 2.11 -15.73 -19.74
C ASN A 304 0.87 -16.64 -19.85
N ASP A 305 1.10 -17.96 -19.92
CA ASP A 305 0.07 -18.99 -20.02
C ASP A 305 -0.24 -19.58 -18.64
N TYR A 306 -1.47 -19.37 -18.17
CA TYR A 306 -1.97 -19.84 -16.89
C TYR A 306 -2.98 -20.98 -17.06
N ALA A 307 -2.87 -21.75 -18.15
CA ALA A 307 -3.61 -23.01 -18.29
C ALA A 307 -3.15 -24.03 -17.24
N ASP A 308 -4.12 -24.76 -16.69
CA ASP A 308 -3.84 -25.88 -15.82
C ASP A 308 -3.18 -27.05 -16.57
N VAL A 309 -2.39 -27.85 -15.85
CA VAL A 309 -1.64 -28.96 -16.43
C VAL A 309 -1.98 -30.26 -15.70
N THR A 310 -2.30 -31.32 -16.45
CA THR A 310 -2.59 -32.66 -15.90
C THR A 310 -1.50 -33.10 -14.92
N ASP A 311 -1.94 -33.65 -13.79
CA ASP A 311 -1.10 -34.12 -12.69
C ASP A 311 -0.23 -33.05 -11.99
N ASN A 312 -0.39 -31.77 -12.33
CA ASN A 312 0.36 -30.70 -11.70
C ASN A 312 -0.32 -30.21 -10.42
N ARG A 313 0.13 -30.71 -9.25
CA ARG A 313 -0.46 -30.34 -7.94
C ARG A 313 0.07 -29.04 -7.35
N VAL A 314 1.08 -28.41 -7.94
CA VAL A 314 1.72 -27.21 -7.39
C VAL A 314 2.24 -26.33 -8.51
N GLY A 315 1.97 -25.03 -8.42
CA GLY A 315 2.34 -24.12 -9.49
C GLY A 315 1.72 -22.73 -9.31
N ARG A 316 1.39 -22.09 -10.43
CA ARG A 316 0.61 -20.85 -10.42
C ARG A 316 -0.88 -21.16 -10.26
N LEU A 317 -1.64 -20.19 -9.75
CA LEU A 317 -3.08 -20.31 -9.76
C LEU A 317 -3.58 -20.30 -11.22
N PRO A 318 -4.27 -21.36 -11.68
CA PRO A 318 -4.73 -21.47 -13.05
C PRO A 318 -5.84 -20.48 -13.40
N GLU A 319 -5.98 -20.15 -14.68
CA GLU A 319 -7.07 -19.33 -15.25
C GLU A 319 -7.93 -20.08 -16.27
N SER A 320 -7.47 -21.26 -16.72
CA SER A 320 -8.18 -22.19 -17.60
C SER A 320 -8.05 -23.60 -17.02
N PHE A 321 -9.14 -24.38 -17.05
CA PHE A 321 -9.24 -25.67 -16.36
C PHE A 321 -9.54 -26.85 -17.30
N VAL A 322 -8.95 -26.82 -18.50
CA VAL A 322 -9.22 -27.83 -19.53
C VAL A 322 -8.71 -29.20 -19.07
N ALA A 323 -7.52 -29.26 -18.48
CA ALA A 323 -6.94 -30.52 -17.99
C ALA A 323 -7.72 -31.07 -16.79
N SER A 324 -8.09 -30.22 -15.84
CA SER A 324 -8.92 -30.60 -14.68
C SER A 324 -10.27 -31.15 -15.13
N THR A 325 -10.87 -30.52 -16.15
CA THR A 325 -12.14 -30.99 -16.70
C THR A 325 -11.99 -32.35 -17.36
N SER A 326 -10.92 -32.59 -18.15
CA SER A 326 -10.70 -33.89 -18.77
C SER A 326 -10.44 -35.00 -17.77
N ASP A 327 -9.68 -34.70 -16.72
CA ASP A 327 -9.23 -35.68 -15.73
C ASP A 327 -10.29 -35.99 -14.67
N SER A 328 -11.33 -35.15 -14.58
CA SER A 328 -12.52 -35.42 -13.76
C SER A 328 -13.31 -36.65 -14.20
N GLY A 329 -13.05 -37.22 -15.38
CA GLY A 329 -13.67 -38.44 -15.89
C GLY A 329 -15.16 -38.33 -16.23
N CYS A 330 -15.79 -37.18 -15.98
CA CYS A 330 -17.21 -37.00 -16.22
C CYS A 330 -17.57 -36.87 -17.70
N PRO A 331 -18.69 -37.48 -18.16
CA PRO A 331 -19.21 -37.25 -19.51
C PRO A 331 -19.48 -35.76 -19.72
N LEU A 332 -19.19 -35.20 -20.90
CA LEU A 332 -19.44 -33.79 -21.24
C LEU A 332 -20.89 -33.29 -20.98
N SER A 333 -21.85 -34.20 -20.81
CA SER A 333 -23.24 -33.89 -20.42
C SER A 333 -23.44 -33.61 -18.92
N LYS A 334 -22.43 -33.87 -18.08
CA LYS A 334 -22.31 -33.50 -16.66
C LYS A 334 -21.01 -32.72 -16.47
N SER A 335 -21.09 -31.40 -16.32
CA SER A 335 -19.92 -30.61 -15.92
C SER A 335 -19.64 -30.87 -14.44
N CYS A 336 -18.72 -31.80 -14.15
CA CYS A 336 -18.31 -32.12 -12.79
C CYS A 336 -17.16 -31.27 -12.27
N MET A 337 -16.44 -30.62 -13.18
CA MET A 337 -15.49 -29.55 -12.88
C MET A 337 -15.66 -28.47 -13.97
N PRO A 338 -15.78 -27.17 -13.62
CA PRO A 338 -15.85 -26.08 -14.58
C PRO A 338 -14.54 -25.90 -15.34
N THR A 339 -14.61 -25.39 -16.58
CA THR A 339 -13.47 -25.04 -17.44
C THR A 339 -12.91 -23.63 -17.20
N VAL A 340 -13.64 -22.79 -16.47
CA VAL A 340 -13.29 -21.41 -16.09
C VAL A 340 -13.77 -21.11 -14.67
N TRP A 341 -13.27 -20.03 -14.06
CA TRP A 341 -13.74 -19.60 -12.75
C TRP A 341 -15.25 -19.29 -12.79
N PRO A 342 -15.99 -19.55 -11.69
CA PRO A 342 -17.34 -19.01 -11.54
C PRO A 342 -17.36 -17.48 -11.75
N GLY A 343 -18.45 -16.91 -12.23
CA GLY A 343 -18.55 -15.46 -12.44
C GLY A 343 -18.86 -14.68 -11.14
N PRO A 344 -18.87 -13.33 -11.21
CA PRO A 344 -19.37 -12.49 -10.12
C PRO A 344 -20.84 -12.81 -9.79
N PRO A 345 -21.27 -12.73 -8.52
CA PRO A 345 -20.52 -12.31 -7.33
C PRO A 345 -19.84 -13.49 -6.61
N ALA A 346 -19.73 -14.67 -7.23
CA ALA A 346 -19.09 -15.84 -6.62
C ALA A 346 -17.56 -15.81 -6.79
N CYS A 347 -17.05 -15.26 -7.90
CA CYS A 347 -15.62 -15.06 -8.11
C CYS A 347 -15.36 -13.85 -9.03
N HIS A 348 -14.27 -13.12 -8.79
CA HIS A 348 -13.87 -11.89 -9.51
C HIS A 348 -12.50 -12.05 -10.18
N LEU A 349 -11.92 -13.25 -10.16
CA LEU A 349 -10.68 -13.53 -10.88
C LEU A 349 -10.99 -13.60 -12.37
N SER A 350 -10.29 -12.79 -13.15
CA SER A 350 -10.43 -12.73 -14.60
C SER A 350 -9.16 -12.14 -15.20
N ALA A 351 -8.59 -12.81 -16.21
CA ALA A 351 -7.45 -12.29 -16.96
C ALA A 351 -7.72 -10.91 -17.59
N ALA A 352 -8.99 -10.59 -17.83
CA ALA A 352 -9.41 -9.28 -18.34
C ALA A 352 -9.49 -8.19 -17.26
N SER A 353 -9.41 -8.55 -15.98
CA SER A 353 -9.47 -7.58 -14.88
C SER A 353 -8.18 -6.78 -14.76
N GLY A 354 -8.33 -5.47 -14.57
CA GLY A 354 -7.26 -4.50 -14.46
C GLY A 354 -6.31 -4.72 -13.30
N TRP A 355 -6.77 -5.39 -12.23
CA TRP A 355 -5.92 -5.77 -11.10
C TRP A 355 -5.35 -7.18 -11.25
N TRP A 356 -6.19 -8.16 -11.58
CA TRP A 356 -5.79 -9.56 -11.53
C TRP A 356 -4.60 -9.89 -12.43
N LYS A 357 -4.55 -9.30 -13.63
CA LYS A 357 -3.43 -9.45 -14.57
C LYS A 357 -2.05 -9.15 -13.96
N ASN A 358 -1.99 -8.27 -12.96
CA ASN A 358 -0.76 -7.86 -12.28
C ASN A 358 -0.45 -8.71 -11.03
N TRP A 359 -1.48 -9.33 -10.44
CA TRP A 359 -1.37 -10.14 -9.23
C TRP A 359 -1.21 -11.64 -9.51
N ARG A 360 -1.68 -12.16 -10.65
CA ARG A 360 -1.59 -13.59 -10.99
C ARG A 360 -0.15 -14.12 -10.99
N SER A 361 0.83 -13.28 -11.36
CA SER A 361 2.25 -13.62 -11.31
C SER A 361 2.86 -13.56 -9.91
N GLN A 362 2.11 -13.14 -8.88
CA GLN A 362 2.53 -13.19 -7.49
C GLN A 362 1.94 -14.39 -6.74
N ILE A 363 0.99 -15.11 -7.34
CA ILE A 363 0.20 -16.11 -6.64
C ILE A 363 0.65 -17.51 -7.03
N PHE A 364 0.88 -18.32 -6.01
CA PHE A 364 1.20 -19.73 -6.12
C PHE A 364 0.11 -20.54 -5.42
N TYR A 365 -0.12 -21.73 -5.93
CA TYR A 365 -1.21 -22.58 -5.53
C TYR A 365 -0.76 -24.03 -5.51
N SER A 366 -1.24 -24.78 -4.52
CA SER A 366 -1.10 -26.22 -4.47
C SER A 366 -2.38 -26.88 -3.99
N VAL A 367 -2.65 -28.07 -4.50
CA VAL A 367 -3.78 -28.93 -4.13
C VAL A 367 -3.30 -30.25 -3.55
N ALA A 368 -3.95 -30.69 -2.48
CA ALA A 368 -3.77 -32.00 -1.88
C ALA A 368 -4.11 -33.13 -2.87
N ASP A 369 -3.41 -34.26 -2.76
CA ASP A 369 -3.69 -35.45 -3.57
C ASP A 369 -5.15 -35.91 -3.47
N ALA A 370 -5.71 -35.87 -2.25
CA ALA A 370 -7.10 -36.24 -1.99
C ALA A 370 -8.14 -35.33 -2.69
N TYR A 371 -7.78 -34.11 -3.07
CA TYR A 371 -8.71 -33.10 -3.57
C TYR A 371 -8.43 -32.65 -5.01
N LYS A 372 -7.51 -33.34 -5.70
CA LYS A 372 -7.16 -33.09 -7.10
C LYS A 372 -8.24 -33.59 -8.07
N PRO A 373 -8.24 -33.17 -9.34
CA PRO A 373 -9.13 -33.71 -10.36
C PRO A 373 -9.07 -35.24 -10.47
N GLN A 374 -10.24 -35.89 -10.41
CA GLN A 374 -10.37 -37.35 -10.45
C GLN A 374 -11.84 -37.76 -10.68
N ASP A 375 -12.05 -38.97 -11.18
CA ASP A 375 -13.38 -39.57 -11.39
C ASP A 375 -13.98 -40.10 -10.07
N LEU A 376 -14.32 -39.20 -9.15
CA LEU A 376 -14.99 -39.53 -7.89
C LEU A 376 -16.20 -38.63 -7.65
N ALA A 377 -17.28 -39.21 -7.12
CA ALA A 377 -18.48 -38.47 -6.73
C ALA A 377 -18.26 -37.55 -5.51
N THR A 378 -17.28 -37.87 -4.66
CA THR A 378 -16.86 -37.07 -3.49
C THR A 378 -15.36 -37.29 -3.21
N PRO A 379 -14.58 -36.24 -2.91
CA PRO A 379 -13.18 -36.38 -2.52
C PRO A 379 -13.04 -37.24 -1.26
N PRO A 380 -12.01 -38.11 -1.17
CA PRO A 380 -11.69 -38.83 0.06
C PRO A 380 -11.34 -37.87 1.21
N ALA A 381 -11.57 -38.34 2.44
CA ALA A 381 -11.09 -37.63 3.63
C ALA A 381 -9.55 -37.60 3.66
N CYS A 382 -8.97 -36.63 4.38
CA CYS A 382 -7.54 -36.61 4.59
C CYS A 382 -7.09 -37.88 5.33
N SER A 383 -6.01 -38.47 4.83
CA SER A 383 -5.27 -39.57 5.45
C SER A 383 -3.78 -39.23 5.40
N PRO A 384 -2.92 -39.85 6.22
CA PRO A 384 -1.49 -39.55 6.23
C PRO A 384 -0.89 -39.64 4.82
N GLY A 385 -0.35 -38.53 4.33
CA GLY A 385 0.26 -38.44 2.99
C GLY A 385 -0.69 -38.11 1.84
N THR A 386 -1.99 -37.87 2.08
CA THR A 386 -2.94 -37.47 1.02
C THR A 386 -3.38 -36.01 1.08
N CYS A 387 -2.97 -35.28 2.13
CA CYS A 387 -3.27 -33.86 2.34
C CYS A 387 -2.00 -33.08 2.71
N LEU A 388 -2.06 -31.76 2.50
CA LEU A 388 -0.89 -30.90 2.67
C LEU A 388 -0.59 -30.66 4.15
N THR A 389 0.68 -30.45 4.44
CA THR A 389 1.18 -29.98 5.73
C THR A 389 1.75 -28.58 5.60
N VAL A 390 1.36 -27.67 6.50
CA VAL A 390 1.91 -26.32 6.56
C VAL A 390 2.66 -26.12 7.86
N ASN A 391 3.97 -25.96 7.77
CA ASN A 391 4.83 -25.63 8.90
C ASN A 391 4.59 -24.18 9.31
N SER A 392 4.14 -23.98 10.55
CA SER A 392 3.93 -22.67 11.15
C SER A 392 4.81 -22.45 12.37
N PRO A 393 5.01 -21.19 12.84
CA PRO A 393 5.79 -20.92 14.04
C PRO A 393 5.30 -21.65 15.30
N THR A 394 4.02 -22.04 15.35
CA THR A 394 3.42 -22.77 16.48
C THR A 394 3.40 -24.29 16.29
N GLY A 395 3.91 -24.78 15.16
CA GLY A 395 3.99 -26.20 14.81
C GLY A 395 3.35 -26.54 13.45
N PRO A 396 3.51 -27.78 12.97
CA PRO A 396 2.91 -28.22 11.72
C PRO A 396 1.38 -28.26 11.79
N VAL A 397 0.73 -27.75 10.74
CA VAL A 397 -0.72 -27.80 10.54
C VAL A 397 -1.00 -28.78 9.40
N VAL A 398 -1.55 -29.94 9.73
CA VAL A 398 -1.84 -31.04 8.79
C VAL A 398 -3.28 -30.99 8.26
N ASP A 399 -3.60 -31.89 7.33
CA ASP A 399 -4.94 -32.08 6.75
C ASP A 399 -5.47 -30.88 5.96
N ARG A 400 -4.58 -30.15 5.29
CA ARG A 400 -4.95 -29.04 4.41
C ARG A 400 -5.26 -29.55 3.00
N ARG A 401 -6.33 -29.04 2.41
CA ARG A 401 -6.84 -29.38 1.06
C ARG A 401 -6.11 -28.64 -0.03
N TYR A 402 -5.73 -27.39 0.25
CA TYR A 402 -4.96 -26.57 -0.65
C TYR A 402 -4.11 -25.55 0.13
N PHE A 403 -3.07 -25.05 -0.53
CA PHE A 403 -2.23 -23.98 -0.06
C PHE A 403 -2.15 -22.89 -1.13
N VAL A 404 -2.18 -21.63 -0.70
CA VAL A 404 -1.99 -20.46 -1.55
C VAL A 404 -0.93 -19.59 -0.90
N ALA A 405 0.11 -19.24 -1.67
CA ALA A 405 1.09 -18.25 -1.28
C ALA A 405 1.00 -17.03 -2.19
N ILE A 406 1.08 -15.85 -1.60
CA ILE A 406 1.40 -14.62 -2.32
C ILE A 406 2.85 -14.27 -2.03
N ALA A 407 3.62 -14.13 -3.09
CA ALA A 407 4.96 -13.58 -3.02
C ALA A 407 4.89 -12.11 -2.61
N GLY A 408 5.61 -11.75 -1.53
CA GLY A 408 5.72 -10.37 -1.10
C GLY A 408 6.62 -9.55 -2.04
N ARG A 409 7.07 -8.38 -1.56
CA ARG A 409 8.13 -7.60 -2.22
C ARG A 409 9.35 -8.47 -2.54
N ARG A 410 10.10 -8.10 -3.56
CA ARG A 410 11.38 -8.75 -3.87
C ARG A 410 12.32 -8.73 -2.66
N LEU A 411 12.91 -9.89 -2.38
CA LEU A 411 14.04 -10.04 -1.47
C LEU A 411 15.37 -10.01 -2.22
N THR A 412 16.48 -9.89 -1.50
CA THR A 412 17.82 -9.72 -2.10
C THR A 412 18.14 -10.93 -2.97
N GLY A 413 18.49 -10.66 -4.23
CA GLY A 413 18.80 -11.68 -5.22
C GLY A 413 17.60 -12.16 -6.05
N GLN A 414 16.37 -11.79 -5.69
CA GLN A 414 15.19 -12.10 -6.50
C GLN A 414 15.06 -11.14 -7.69
N ILE A 415 14.81 -11.70 -8.87
CA ILE A 415 14.65 -10.95 -10.13
C ILE A 415 13.35 -11.38 -10.80
N ARG A 416 12.50 -10.41 -11.20
CA ARG A 416 11.18 -10.69 -11.81
C ARG A 416 10.90 -9.91 -13.10
N ASP A 417 11.92 -9.21 -13.64
CA ASP A 417 11.75 -8.28 -14.75
C ASP A 417 11.77 -8.97 -16.13
N GLU A 418 12.36 -10.16 -16.22
CA GLU A 418 12.53 -10.92 -17.46
C GLU A 418 11.69 -12.21 -17.45
N PRO A 419 11.14 -12.66 -18.60
CA PRO A 419 10.30 -13.86 -18.66
C PRO A 419 10.93 -15.12 -18.07
N ASP A 420 12.20 -15.38 -18.36
CA ASP A 420 12.94 -16.53 -17.84
C ASP A 420 13.16 -16.45 -16.32
N LYS A 421 13.28 -15.23 -15.77
CA LYS A 421 13.36 -15.01 -14.33
C LYS A 421 12.01 -15.21 -13.65
N ARG A 422 10.90 -14.85 -14.32
CA ARG A 422 9.54 -15.09 -13.81
C ARG A 422 9.16 -16.57 -13.74
N ALA A 423 9.82 -17.40 -14.54
CA ALA A 423 9.67 -18.86 -14.54
C ALA A 423 10.40 -19.57 -13.39
N ILE A 424 11.17 -18.86 -12.57
CA ILE A 424 11.95 -19.43 -11.46
C ILE A 424 11.21 -19.19 -10.14
N PRO A 425 10.72 -20.24 -9.44
CA PRO A 425 9.96 -20.07 -8.20
C PRO A 425 10.71 -19.35 -7.08
N ALA A 426 12.03 -19.59 -6.96
CA ALA A 426 12.88 -18.95 -5.95
C ALA A 426 13.02 -17.41 -6.13
N ASN A 427 12.62 -16.87 -7.28
CA ASN A 427 12.51 -15.42 -7.46
C ASN A 427 11.25 -14.84 -6.79
N TYR A 428 10.37 -15.68 -6.26
CA TYR A 428 9.10 -15.28 -5.68
C TYR A 428 8.90 -15.76 -4.24
N LEU A 429 9.24 -17.02 -4.00
CA LEU A 429 8.98 -17.72 -2.76
C LEU A 429 10.29 -18.01 -2.02
N GLU A 430 10.19 -18.23 -0.71
CA GLU A 430 11.35 -18.52 0.13
C GLU A 430 11.25 -19.87 0.86
N LEU A 431 12.41 -20.37 1.29
CA LEU A 431 12.52 -21.58 2.11
C LEU A 431 11.80 -22.79 1.47
N GLU A 432 10.97 -23.50 2.24
CA GLU A 432 10.21 -24.68 1.77
C GLU A 432 9.33 -24.35 0.55
N ASN A 433 8.76 -23.15 0.51
CA ASN A 433 7.83 -22.74 -0.54
C ASN A 433 8.53 -22.59 -1.90
N ALA A 434 9.80 -22.18 -1.91
CA ALA A 434 10.62 -22.05 -3.12
C ALA A 434 10.91 -23.41 -3.79
N GLY A 435 10.82 -24.51 -3.05
CA GLY A 435 11.03 -25.86 -3.57
C GLY A 435 9.89 -26.36 -4.45
N VAL A 436 8.69 -25.76 -4.35
CA VAL A 436 7.50 -26.10 -5.14
C VAL A 436 7.23 -27.61 -5.10
N THR A 437 7.21 -28.18 -3.90
CA THR A 437 6.83 -29.58 -3.70
C THR A 437 5.35 -29.65 -3.28
N PRO A 438 4.55 -30.60 -3.79
CA PRO A 438 3.09 -30.52 -3.71
C PRO A 438 2.47 -30.91 -2.36
N ASP A 439 3.25 -31.05 -1.28
CA ASP A 439 2.76 -31.68 -0.03
C ASP A 439 3.16 -30.93 1.26
N VAL A 440 4.25 -30.15 1.25
CA VAL A 440 4.76 -29.48 2.44
C VAL A 440 5.07 -28.02 2.13
N PHE A 441 4.55 -27.11 2.96
CA PHE A 441 4.70 -25.67 2.80
C PHE A 441 5.04 -25.01 4.14
N GLN A 442 5.40 -23.74 4.10
CA GLN A 442 5.68 -22.91 5.27
C GLN A 442 4.83 -21.64 5.25
N ALA A 443 4.30 -21.26 6.42
CA ALA A 443 3.63 -19.98 6.64
C ALA A 443 4.14 -19.35 7.92
N GLY A 444 4.40 -18.04 7.93
CA GLY A 444 4.93 -17.35 9.11
C GLY A 444 4.94 -15.83 8.93
N PRO A 445 5.29 -15.08 9.98
CA PRO A 445 5.45 -13.64 9.89
C PRO A 445 6.63 -13.29 8.96
N PRO A 446 6.57 -12.13 8.28
CA PRO A 446 7.67 -11.69 7.43
C PRO A 446 8.94 -11.42 8.25
N THR A 447 10.08 -11.70 7.64
CA THR A 447 11.43 -11.47 8.14
C THR A 447 12.27 -10.83 7.03
N ALA A 448 13.56 -10.60 7.27
CA ALA A 448 14.47 -10.14 6.23
C ALA A 448 14.64 -11.14 5.06
N THR A 449 14.36 -12.42 5.28
CA THR A 449 14.62 -13.51 4.31
C THR A 449 13.39 -14.38 4.02
N PHE A 450 12.20 -13.93 4.43
CA PHE A 450 10.94 -14.65 4.20
C PHE A 450 9.80 -13.64 4.24
N ASN A 451 8.99 -13.53 3.20
CA ASN A 451 7.83 -12.65 3.18
C ASN A 451 6.62 -13.23 2.42
N ASP A 452 6.61 -14.53 2.15
CA ASP A 452 5.45 -15.24 1.62
C ASP A 452 4.22 -15.11 2.53
N LEU A 453 3.14 -14.56 2.00
CA LEU A 453 1.82 -14.63 2.65
C LEU A 453 1.18 -15.99 2.34
N GLY A 454 1.53 -16.99 3.14
CA GLY A 454 1.00 -18.34 3.06
C GLY A 454 -0.35 -18.50 3.75
N THR A 455 -1.32 -19.08 3.05
CA THR A 455 -2.66 -19.37 3.57
C THR A 455 -3.13 -20.74 3.10
N TYR A 456 -3.97 -21.41 3.89
CA TYR A 456 -4.46 -22.76 3.60
C TYR A 456 -5.89 -22.99 4.11
N LYS A 457 -6.57 -24.02 3.60
CA LYS A 457 -7.79 -24.59 4.20
C LYS A 457 -7.65 -26.06 4.48
#